data_AF-E2CP67-F1
#
_entry.id   AF-E2CP67-F1
#
_cell.length_a   1.000
_cell.length_b   1.000
_cell.length_c   1.000
_cell.angle_alpha   90.00
_cell.angle_beta   90.00
_cell.angle_gamma   90.00
#
_symmetry.space_group_name_H-M   'P 1'
#
loop_
_entity.id
_entity.type
_entity.pdbx_description
1 polymer ?
#
loop_
_entity_poly.entity_id
_entity_poly.type
_entity_poly.pdbx_seq_one_letter_code
_entity_poly.pdbx_strand_id
1 'polypeptide(L)'
;MKVLILGGYGVFGERLARLLVRDGHEVCVAGRNLQAAEKLALDIKCSARQLDRAGNLEGLSDFDVVVDAAGPFHTYGDNPYHVARRAIEAGVHYLDLCDDTEFCAGITALDAEAKKAGVCVLSGLSSVPALSSAAVTKLAGEDRPEYIETAILPGNKSPRGLSVMHSILAQAGQPFEVWRAGRWTKNFSWSDPKTYTLPKGINRQGWQIAVPDHRLFPEHFKADTVIFRAGLELAVMRYGLAAFALLRRLVPFPVKLPLVKAFKWVADALEPFGTGDGGMVVKVITKGEERSWRLLAEEGDGPFIPTISIRALLRRAHLPMGAGPALSVVTLAEAEAAMEGLKTTTQVDVVPCRPAFQDCLGAEFDHLPPAVQRAHQTTSVHRWSGHASITRGAGLWPNLIAKVFRFPAAFTKTEVEVTKTATNGGEIWERRFGQHHLKSRLRQTRDGMTEKFGRLTFLLGLTVENGALHFPVTSARLGIIPLPKWLLPLSKAREFELDGQFHFDIAVYAPLTHQLIVHYQGNLEPVLE
;
A
#
# COMPACT_ATOMS: atom_id res chain seq x y z
N MET A 1 15.24 16.66 28.12
CA MET A 1 14.29 17.54 27.40
C MET A 1 12.96 17.56 28.14
N LYS A 2 12.31 18.71 28.18
CA LYS A 2 10.93 18.94 28.62
C LYS A 2 9.98 18.78 27.45
N VAL A 3 9.05 17.83 27.54
CA VAL A 3 8.17 17.43 26.44
C VAL A 3 6.71 17.62 26.84
N LEU A 4 5.99 18.48 26.12
CA LEU A 4 4.54 18.62 26.23
C LEU A 4 3.85 17.69 25.23
N ILE A 5 2.92 16.85 25.69
CA ILE A 5 2.14 15.95 24.82
C ILE A 5 0.67 16.38 24.83
N LEU A 6 0.22 16.98 23.73
CA LEU A 6 -1.20 17.29 23.50
C LEU A 6 -1.95 16.00 23.16
N GLY A 7 -3.11 15.78 23.80
CA GLY A 7 -3.79 14.49 23.72
C GLY A 7 -3.04 13.40 24.50
N GLY A 8 -2.26 13.78 25.51
CA GLY A 8 -1.36 12.90 26.27
C GLY A 8 -2.03 11.77 27.05
N TYR A 9 -3.35 11.83 27.26
CA TYR A 9 -4.15 10.75 27.87
C TYR A 9 -5.01 9.99 26.84
N GLY A 10 -4.77 10.20 25.55
CA GLY A 10 -5.31 9.37 24.47
C GLY A 10 -4.48 8.11 24.25
N VAL A 11 -4.96 7.21 23.38
CA VAL A 11 -4.33 5.89 23.13
C VAL A 11 -2.85 6.01 22.81
N PHE A 12 -2.45 6.85 21.85
CA PHE A 12 -1.05 6.98 21.48
C PHE A 12 -0.28 7.95 22.38
N GLY A 13 -0.89 9.07 22.77
CA GLY A 13 -0.26 10.06 23.65
C GLY A 13 0.20 9.46 24.98
N GLU A 14 -0.61 8.61 25.61
CA GLU A 14 -0.26 7.95 26.86
C GLU A 14 0.93 7.01 26.70
N ARG A 15 0.96 6.25 25.60
CA ARG A 15 2.02 5.28 25.30
C ARG A 15 3.34 5.98 25.06
N LEU A 16 3.31 7.07 24.29
CA LEU A 16 4.47 7.94 24.13
C LEU A 16 4.93 8.49 25.48
N ALA A 17 4.02 9.02 26.30
CA ALA A 17 4.35 9.56 27.61
C ALA A 17 5.07 8.54 28.50
N ARG A 18 4.55 7.30 28.58
CA ARG A 18 5.17 6.19 29.31
C ARG A 18 6.59 5.89 28.81
N LEU A 19 6.79 5.84 27.50
CA LEU A 19 8.10 5.59 26.90
C LEU A 19 9.09 6.73 27.17
N LEU A 20 8.65 7.98 27.06
CA LEU A 20 9.52 9.15 27.26
C LEU A 20 9.88 9.36 28.74
N VAL A 21 8.97 9.11 29.68
CA VAL A 21 9.30 9.12 31.12
C VAL A 21 10.35 8.06 31.42
N ARG A 22 10.21 6.85 30.85
CA ARG A 22 11.20 5.77 31.05
C ARG A 22 12.58 6.14 30.50
N ASP A 23 12.64 6.92 29.42
CA ASP A 23 13.89 7.43 28.84
C ASP A 23 14.43 8.67 29.59
N GLY A 24 13.79 9.09 30.69
CA GLY A 24 14.26 10.18 31.56
C GLY A 24 13.87 11.58 31.08
N HIS A 25 12.93 11.71 30.15
CA HIS A 25 12.40 13.01 29.75
C HIS A 25 11.45 13.59 30.81
N GLU A 26 11.45 14.92 30.95
CA GLU A 26 10.47 15.65 31.76
C GLU A 26 9.17 15.80 30.96
N VAL A 27 8.19 14.93 31.20
CA VAL A 27 6.96 14.89 30.40
C VAL A 27 5.83 15.69 31.08
N CYS A 28 5.08 16.45 30.28
CA CYS A 28 3.79 17.03 30.65
C CYS A 28 2.69 16.49 29.72
N VAL A 29 1.70 15.79 30.26
CA VAL A 29 0.52 15.37 29.48
C VAL A 29 -0.55 16.45 29.52
N ALA A 30 -1.13 16.78 28.37
CA ALA A 30 -2.12 17.83 28.28
C ALA A 30 -3.32 17.49 27.40
N GLY A 31 -4.45 18.13 27.70
CA GLY A 31 -5.66 18.05 26.91
C GLY A 31 -6.82 18.83 27.55
N ARG A 32 -8.03 18.65 26.99
CA ARG A 32 -9.23 19.39 27.40
C ARG A 32 -9.72 19.04 28.81
N ASN A 33 -9.47 17.81 29.27
CA ASN A 33 -9.90 17.32 30.58
C ASN A 33 -8.69 17.24 31.52
N LEU A 34 -8.62 18.20 32.45
CA LEU A 34 -7.54 18.28 33.45
C LEU A 34 -7.50 17.05 34.35
N GLN A 35 -8.65 16.59 34.88
CA GLN A 35 -8.70 15.45 35.80
C GLN A 35 -8.17 14.16 35.15
N ALA A 36 -8.48 13.95 33.86
CA ALA A 36 -7.95 12.81 33.11
C ALA A 36 -6.42 12.90 32.93
N ALA A 37 -5.90 14.11 32.66
CA ALA A 37 -4.47 14.35 32.56
C ALA A 37 -3.76 14.13 33.90
N GLU A 38 -4.30 14.67 35.00
CA GLU A 38 -3.76 14.51 36.36
C GLU A 38 -3.75 13.05 36.81
N LYS A 39 -4.82 12.30 36.51
CA LYS A 39 -4.89 10.87 36.82
C LYS A 39 -3.76 10.09 36.14
N LEU A 40 -3.52 10.35 34.86
CA LEU A 40 -2.43 9.69 34.14
C LEU A 40 -1.07 10.17 34.67
N ALA A 41 -0.90 11.47 34.88
CA ALA A 41 0.34 12.05 35.36
C ALA A 41 0.76 11.48 36.73
N LEU A 42 -0.19 11.21 37.62
CA LEU A 42 0.05 10.51 38.88
C LEU A 42 0.55 9.07 38.66
N ASP A 43 -0.09 8.32 37.75
CA ASP A 43 0.26 6.92 37.44
C ASP A 43 1.67 6.79 36.85
N ILE A 44 2.04 7.69 35.93
CA ILE A 44 3.33 7.62 35.21
C ILE A 44 4.36 8.60 35.73
N LYS A 45 4.10 9.29 36.84
CA LYS A 45 5.02 10.23 37.51
C LYS A 45 5.51 11.35 36.58
N CYS A 46 4.58 12.04 35.94
CA CYS A 46 4.85 13.20 35.09
C CYS A 46 3.98 14.40 35.51
N SER A 47 4.02 15.52 34.78
CA SER A 47 3.15 16.68 35.04
C SER A 47 1.90 16.68 34.15
N ALA A 48 0.87 17.41 34.56
CA ALA A 48 -0.38 17.55 33.82
C ALA A 48 -0.74 19.01 33.61
N ARG A 49 -1.36 19.31 32.47
CA ARG A 49 -1.89 20.65 32.16
C ARG A 49 -3.21 20.59 31.41
N GLN A 50 -4.13 21.49 31.73
CA GLN A 50 -5.30 21.70 30.88
C GLN A 50 -4.90 22.57 29.71
N LEU A 51 -5.02 22.04 28.50
CA LEU A 51 -4.69 22.76 27.28
C LEU A 51 -5.50 22.20 26.11
N ASP A 52 -6.26 23.05 25.44
CA ASP A 52 -6.96 22.69 24.21
C ASP A 52 -6.12 23.11 23.01
N ARG A 53 -5.85 22.16 22.10
CA ARG A 53 -5.12 22.43 20.85
C ARG A 53 -5.78 23.50 19.99
N ALA A 54 -7.10 23.66 20.09
CA ALA A 54 -7.85 24.68 19.36
C ALA A 54 -7.91 26.03 20.08
N GLY A 55 -7.45 26.08 21.33
CA GLY A 55 -7.51 27.26 22.19
C GLY A 55 -6.22 28.08 22.17
N ASN A 56 -6.05 28.84 23.25
CA ASN A 56 -4.83 29.61 23.51
C ASN A 56 -3.71 28.68 23.97
N LEU A 57 -2.57 28.73 23.28
CA LEU A 57 -1.39 27.91 23.53
C LEU A 57 -0.28 28.73 24.21
N GLU A 58 -0.62 29.46 25.26
CA GLU A 58 0.35 30.21 26.06
C GLU A 58 1.25 29.28 26.90
N GLY A 59 2.50 29.67 27.10
CA GLY A 59 3.47 28.91 27.89
C GLY A 59 4.02 27.67 27.18
N LEU A 60 3.99 27.63 25.85
CA LEU A 60 4.74 26.61 25.10
C LEU A 60 6.26 26.75 25.32
N SER A 61 6.75 27.96 25.51
CA SER A 61 8.16 28.29 25.78
C SER A 61 8.75 27.63 27.04
N ASP A 62 7.91 27.04 27.90
CA ASP A 62 8.35 26.29 29.08
C ASP A 62 8.90 24.89 28.70
N PHE A 63 8.73 24.48 27.44
CA PHE A 63 9.07 23.16 26.92
C PHE A 63 10.09 23.23 25.78
N ASP A 64 10.86 22.16 25.58
CA ASP A 64 11.76 22.02 24.44
C ASP A 64 11.03 21.47 23.21
N VAL A 65 10.05 20.59 23.43
CA VAL A 65 9.28 19.91 22.38
C VAL A 65 7.80 19.87 22.72
N VAL A 66 6.96 20.16 21.73
CA VAL A 66 5.52 19.86 21.74
C VAL A 66 5.25 18.70 20.80
N VAL A 67 4.59 17.67 21.32
CA VAL A 67 4.08 16.55 20.54
C VAL A 67 2.56 16.62 20.43
N ASP A 68 2.05 16.70 19.21
CA ASP A 68 0.62 16.63 18.92
C ASP A 68 0.17 15.18 18.69
N ALA A 69 -0.52 14.61 19.69
CA ALA A 69 -1.18 13.32 19.63
C ALA A 69 -2.72 13.45 19.71
N ALA A 70 -3.27 14.64 19.44
CA ALA A 70 -4.68 14.99 19.66
C ALA A 70 -5.57 14.90 18.39
N GLY A 71 -5.29 13.92 17.53
CA GLY A 71 -6.05 13.65 16.29
C GLY A 71 -7.55 13.41 16.50
N PRO A 72 -8.34 13.27 15.41
CA PRO A 72 -7.90 13.09 14.03
C PRO A 72 -7.51 14.41 13.34
N PHE A 73 -6.47 14.35 12.50
CA PHE A 73 -5.85 15.53 11.88
C PHE A 73 -6.67 16.14 10.73
N HIS A 74 -7.41 15.30 10.00
CA HIS A 74 -8.33 15.75 8.92
C HIS A 74 -9.48 16.64 9.40
N THR A 75 -9.72 16.75 10.72
CA THR A 75 -10.75 17.63 11.29
C THR A 75 -10.17 18.89 11.93
N TYR A 76 -8.95 19.31 11.58
CA TYR A 76 -8.32 20.50 12.17
C TYR A 76 -8.86 21.82 11.60
N GLY A 77 -9.79 21.77 10.63
CA GLY A 77 -10.47 22.95 10.09
C GLY A 77 -9.57 23.81 9.21
N ASP A 78 -9.87 25.10 9.15
CA ASP A 78 -9.26 26.03 8.18
C ASP A 78 -7.82 26.47 8.54
N ASN A 79 -7.38 26.25 9.78
CA ASN A 79 -6.01 26.50 10.23
C ASN A 79 -5.36 25.22 10.77
N PRO A 80 -5.07 24.23 9.90
CA PRO A 80 -4.62 22.92 10.33
C PRO A 80 -3.29 22.97 11.09
N TYR A 81 -2.42 23.94 10.79
CA TYR A 81 -1.08 24.03 11.38
C TYR A 81 -0.98 24.99 12.57
N HIS A 82 -2.09 25.35 13.21
CA HIS A 82 -2.13 26.29 14.35
C HIS A 82 -1.11 25.95 15.45
N VAL A 83 -1.08 24.70 15.90
CA VAL A 83 -0.16 24.24 16.96
C VAL A 83 1.31 24.38 16.52
N ALA A 84 1.63 23.93 15.29
CA ALA A 84 2.97 24.02 14.74
C ALA A 84 3.46 25.47 14.62
N ARG A 85 2.62 26.39 14.14
CA ARG A 85 2.96 27.83 14.06
C ARG A 85 3.23 28.43 15.43
N ARG A 86 2.39 28.12 16.42
CA ARG A 86 2.58 28.60 17.80
C ARG A 86 3.86 28.04 18.43
N ALA A 87 4.23 26.80 18.13
CA ALA A 87 5.50 26.21 18.56
C ALA A 87 6.70 26.94 17.91
N ILE A 88 6.66 27.20 16.60
CA ILE A 88 7.70 27.98 15.89
C ILE A 88 7.87 29.37 16.51
N GLU A 89 6.77 30.09 16.73
CA GLU A 89 6.80 31.44 17.34
C GLU A 89 7.38 31.43 18.76
N ALA A 90 7.18 30.35 19.51
CA ALA A 90 7.74 30.17 20.84
C ALA A 90 9.20 29.64 20.84
N GLY A 91 9.78 29.32 19.68
CA GLY A 91 11.12 28.72 19.57
C GLY A 91 11.17 27.25 20.02
N VAL A 92 10.06 26.52 19.90
CA VAL A 92 9.88 25.15 20.41
C VAL A 92 9.75 24.17 19.25
N HIS A 93 10.34 22.98 19.38
CA HIS A 93 10.20 21.93 18.36
C HIS A 93 8.76 21.39 18.34
N TYR A 94 8.23 21.10 17.15
CA TYR A 94 6.92 20.50 16.93
C TYR A 94 7.05 19.13 16.28
N LEU A 95 6.42 18.12 16.89
CA LEU A 95 6.32 16.77 16.35
C LEU A 95 4.86 16.33 16.39
N ASP A 96 4.40 15.49 15.46
CA ASP A 96 3.06 14.91 15.53
C ASP A 96 3.01 13.44 15.09
N LEU A 97 1.88 12.79 15.40
CA LEU A 97 1.57 11.41 15.01
C LEU A 97 0.59 11.33 13.83
N CYS A 98 0.59 12.33 12.95
CA CYS A 98 -0.39 12.48 11.88
C CYS A 98 -0.40 11.31 10.90
N ASP A 99 -1.60 10.85 10.54
CA ASP A 99 -1.87 9.83 9.52
C ASP A 99 -2.65 10.40 8.32
N ASP A 100 -2.84 11.74 8.27
CA ASP A 100 -3.52 12.42 7.17
C ASP A 100 -2.55 12.85 6.07
N THR A 101 -2.92 12.53 4.83
CA THR A 101 -2.05 12.70 3.66
C THR A 101 -1.82 14.17 3.31
N GLU A 102 -2.88 14.99 3.34
CA GLU A 102 -2.78 16.41 2.99
C GLU A 102 -2.05 17.19 4.07
N PHE A 103 -2.33 16.89 5.34
CA PHE A 103 -1.64 17.49 6.47
C PHE A 103 -0.13 17.20 6.45
N CYS A 104 0.25 15.92 6.29
CA CYS A 104 1.67 15.55 6.27
C CYS A 104 2.42 16.22 5.11
N ALA A 105 1.84 16.28 3.92
CA ALA A 105 2.47 16.93 2.78
C ALA A 105 2.56 18.46 2.96
N GLY A 106 1.49 19.08 3.47
CA GLY A 106 1.38 20.53 3.56
C GLY A 106 2.15 21.18 4.70
N ILE A 107 2.62 20.42 5.71
CA ILE A 107 3.44 20.96 6.81
C ILE A 107 4.72 21.66 6.31
N THR A 108 5.22 21.26 5.13
CA THR A 108 6.37 21.86 4.44
C THR A 108 6.19 23.36 4.19
N ALA A 109 4.94 23.85 4.15
CA ALA A 109 4.66 25.29 4.06
C ALA A 109 5.27 26.11 5.21
N LEU A 110 5.63 25.47 6.34
CA LEU A 110 6.27 26.11 7.49
C LEU A 110 7.80 26.07 7.46
N ASP A 111 8.43 25.50 6.42
CA ASP A 111 9.86 25.18 6.43
C ASP A 111 10.74 26.43 6.58
N ALA A 112 10.42 27.51 5.85
CA ALA A 112 11.16 28.76 5.96
C ALA A 112 11.05 29.40 7.35
N GLU A 113 9.86 29.36 7.97
CA GLU A 113 9.61 29.87 9.32
C GLU A 113 10.36 29.03 10.36
N ALA A 114 10.29 27.70 10.26
CA ALA A 114 10.95 26.76 11.15
C ALA A 114 12.48 26.87 11.08
N LYS A 115 13.06 26.98 9.87
CA LYS A 115 14.51 27.19 9.67
C LYS A 115 14.97 28.52 10.27
N LYS A 116 14.20 29.60 10.07
CA LYS A 116 14.51 30.91 10.65
C LYS A 116 14.50 30.89 12.18
N ALA A 117 13.57 30.14 12.78
CA ALA A 117 13.47 29.97 14.23
C ALA A 117 14.47 28.92 14.79
N GLY A 118 15.16 28.16 13.94
CA GLY A 118 16.10 27.12 14.36
C GLY A 118 15.42 25.88 14.97
N VAL A 119 14.15 25.63 14.64
CA VAL A 119 13.36 24.54 15.23
C VAL A 119 13.11 23.39 14.25
N CYS A 120 12.65 22.27 14.81
CA CYS A 120 12.32 21.02 14.13
C CYS A 120 10.79 20.94 14.07
N VAL A 121 10.22 20.80 12.88
CA VAL A 121 8.76 20.73 12.69
C VAL A 121 8.42 19.54 11.80
N LEU A 122 8.07 18.40 12.40
CA LEU A 122 7.88 17.16 11.65
C LEU A 122 6.48 16.60 11.82
N SER A 123 5.85 16.30 10.69
CA SER A 123 4.54 15.66 10.66
C SER A 123 4.61 14.19 10.24
N GLY A 124 3.85 13.35 10.91
CA GLY A 124 3.73 11.94 10.60
C GLY A 124 4.85 11.07 11.19
N LEU A 125 5.31 11.38 12.41
CA LEU A 125 6.25 10.55 13.17
C LEU A 125 5.56 9.30 13.76
N SER A 126 4.80 8.62 12.93
CA SER A 126 4.00 7.43 13.25
C SER A 126 4.54 6.17 12.55
N SER A 127 3.76 5.08 12.57
CA SER A 127 4.06 3.89 11.76
C SER A 127 4.14 4.22 10.26
N VAL A 128 3.30 5.15 9.81
CA VAL A 128 3.36 5.78 8.49
C VAL A 128 3.34 7.30 8.66
N PRO A 129 4.12 8.08 7.89
CA PRO A 129 5.17 7.65 6.97
C PRO A 129 6.55 7.36 7.62
N ALA A 130 6.76 7.65 8.91
CA ALA A 130 8.11 7.60 9.49
C ALA A 130 8.72 6.20 9.60
N LEU A 131 8.07 5.25 10.29
CA LEU A 131 8.64 3.90 10.43
C LEU A 131 8.67 3.16 9.09
N SER A 132 7.65 3.33 8.25
CA SER A 132 7.61 2.73 6.91
C SER A 132 8.73 3.26 6.02
N SER A 133 8.99 4.57 6.00
CA SER A 133 10.08 5.14 5.19
C SER A 133 11.46 4.74 5.71
N ALA A 134 11.65 4.62 7.03
CA ALA A 134 12.88 4.10 7.62
C ALA A 134 13.17 2.66 7.16
N ALA A 135 12.14 1.81 7.15
CA ALA A 135 12.24 0.44 6.66
C ALA A 135 12.51 0.38 5.15
N VAL A 136 11.79 1.18 4.34
CA VAL A 136 12.05 1.26 2.88
C VAL A 136 13.49 1.69 2.62
N THR A 137 13.99 2.72 3.30
CA THR A 137 15.36 3.21 3.15
C THR A 137 16.38 2.10 3.41
N LYS A 138 16.19 1.31 4.48
CA LYS A 138 17.08 0.20 4.82
C LYS A 138 17.01 -0.94 3.79
N LEU A 139 15.82 -1.28 3.29
CA LEU A 139 15.63 -2.40 2.35
C LEU A 139 16.07 -2.05 0.94
N ALA A 140 15.85 -0.81 0.50
CA ALA A 140 16.25 -0.33 -0.82
C ALA A 140 17.76 -0.12 -0.91
N GLY A 141 18.39 0.38 0.16
CA GLY A 141 19.80 0.76 0.12
C GLY A 141 20.02 1.91 -0.86
N GLU A 142 20.93 1.72 -1.81
CA GLU A 142 21.21 2.69 -2.89
C GLU A 142 20.32 2.48 -4.12
N ASP A 143 19.55 1.39 -4.17
CA ASP A 143 18.74 1.04 -5.32
C ASP A 143 17.41 1.81 -5.33
N ARG A 144 16.96 2.19 -6.52
CA ARG A 144 15.61 2.73 -6.74
C ARG A 144 14.56 1.61 -6.58
N PRO A 145 13.57 1.75 -5.69
CA PRO A 145 12.50 0.75 -5.55
C PRO A 145 11.59 0.66 -6.78
N GLU A 146 11.45 -0.51 -7.38
CA GLU A 146 10.41 -0.79 -8.39
C GLU A 146 9.03 -0.88 -7.71
N TYR A 147 8.99 -1.42 -6.50
CA TYR A 147 7.76 -1.66 -5.76
C TYR A 147 7.97 -1.47 -4.27
N ILE A 148 7.08 -0.72 -3.65
CA ILE A 148 6.97 -0.57 -2.21
C ILE A 148 5.58 -1.04 -1.77
N GLU A 149 5.54 -1.90 -0.77
CA GLU A 149 4.29 -2.30 -0.12
C GLU A 149 4.43 -2.33 1.39
N THR A 150 3.56 -1.58 2.06
CA THR A 150 3.47 -1.52 3.51
C THR A 150 2.15 -2.13 3.98
N ALA A 151 2.14 -2.85 5.09
CA ALA A 151 0.92 -3.33 5.74
C ALA A 151 0.98 -3.17 7.26
N ILE A 152 -0.09 -2.66 7.87
CA ILE A 152 -0.28 -2.60 9.33
C ILE A 152 -1.43 -3.54 9.71
N LEU A 153 -1.15 -4.49 10.59
CA LEU A 153 -1.97 -5.66 10.85
C LEU A 153 -2.19 -5.81 12.37
N PRO A 154 -3.05 -4.99 12.99
CA PRO A 154 -3.25 -4.99 14.43
C PRO A 154 -3.98 -6.25 14.94
N GLY A 155 -3.64 -6.66 16.16
CA GLY A 155 -4.40 -7.66 16.93
C GLY A 155 -5.70 -7.07 17.48
N ASN A 156 -6.72 -7.90 17.65
CA ASN A 156 -8.05 -7.44 18.03
C ASN A 156 -8.16 -6.95 19.48
N LYS A 157 -7.24 -7.30 20.38
CA LYS A 157 -7.19 -6.73 21.74
C LYS A 157 -6.51 -5.37 21.80
N SER A 158 -6.02 -4.86 20.67
CA SER A 158 -5.46 -3.51 20.61
C SER A 158 -6.55 -2.46 20.83
N PRO A 159 -6.37 -1.50 21.74
CA PRO A 159 -7.33 -0.43 21.96
C PRO A 159 -7.52 0.42 20.70
N ARG A 160 -8.78 0.73 20.41
CA ARG A 160 -9.18 1.54 19.26
C ARG A 160 -9.68 2.89 19.75
N GLY A 161 -8.85 3.92 19.55
CA GLY A 161 -9.26 5.30 19.79
C GLY A 161 -10.43 5.69 18.90
N LEU A 162 -11.30 6.58 19.38
CA LEU A 162 -12.39 7.14 18.58
C LEU A 162 -11.88 7.85 17.32
N SER A 163 -10.70 8.48 17.39
CA SER A 163 -10.04 9.13 16.26
C SER A 163 -9.72 8.14 15.14
N VAL A 164 -9.07 7.02 15.45
CA VAL A 164 -8.74 5.95 14.49
C VAL A 164 -10.00 5.35 13.88
N MET A 165 -11.02 5.05 14.70
CA MET A 165 -12.30 4.55 14.21
C MET A 165 -12.97 5.54 13.24
N HIS A 166 -12.93 6.84 13.56
CA HIS A 166 -13.47 7.88 12.70
C HIS A 166 -12.72 7.95 11.37
N SER A 167 -11.38 7.98 11.41
CA SER A 167 -10.53 8.01 10.20
C SER A 167 -10.82 6.82 9.28
N ILE A 168 -10.88 5.60 9.80
CA ILE A 168 -11.15 4.39 8.99
C ILE A 168 -12.55 4.44 8.37
N LEU A 169 -13.58 4.74 9.18
CA LEU A 169 -14.96 4.75 8.69
C LEU A 169 -15.20 5.88 7.68
N ALA A 170 -14.64 7.07 7.91
CA ALA A 170 -14.81 8.23 7.04
C ALA A 170 -14.32 7.94 5.61
N GLN A 171 -13.22 7.22 5.47
CA GLN A 171 -12.67 6.87 4.16
C GLN A 171 -13.20 5.56 3.58
N ALA A 172 -13.68 4.60 4.39
CA ALA A 172 -14.13 3.30 3.89
C ALA A 172 -15.15 3.44 2.74
N GLY A 173 -14.83 2.89 1.57
CA GLY A 173 -15.65 3.00 0.36
C GLY A 173 -15.43 4.26 -0.48
N GLN A 174 -14.68 5.25 0.00
CA GLN A 174 -14.32 6.44 -0.78
C GLN A 174 -13.22 6.14 -1.79
N PRO A 175 -13.22 6.80 -2.96
CA PRO A 175 -12.11 6.70 -3.90
C PRO A 175 -10.87 7.41 -3.36
N PHE A 176 -9.69 6.93 -3.73
CA PHE A 176 -8.41 7.58 -3.49
C PHE A 176 -7.43 7.25 -4.62
N GLU A 177 -6.34 8.02 -4.73
CA GLU A 177 -5.32 7.79 -5.75
C GLU A 177 -4.21 6.88 -5.23
N VAL A 178 -3.75 5.98 -6.09
CA VAL A 178 -2.64 5.06 -5.83
C VAL A 178 -1.63 5.18 -6.97
N TRP A 179 -0.36 5.39 -6.63
CA TRP A 179 0.74 5.38 -7.58
C TRP A 179 1.09 3.94 -7.96
N ARG A 180 0.86 3.58 -9.22
CA ARG A 180 1.07 2.23 -9.74
C ARG A 180 1.64 2.25 -11.15
N ALA A 181 2.79 1.62 -11.31
CA ALA A 181 3.58 1.58 -12.55
C ALA A 181 3.75 2.96 -13.19
N GLY A 182 4.21 3.94 -12.39
CA GLY A 182 4.58 5.27 -12.87
C GLY A 182 3.39 6.15 -13.26
N ARG A 183 2.20 5.89 -12.70
CA ARG A 183 1.03 6.77 -12.87
C ARG A 183 0.09 6.71 -11.67
N TRP A 184 -0.64 7.80 -11.48
CA TRP A 184 -1.79 7.84 -10.58
C TRP A 184 -2.95 7.03 -11.15
N THR A 185 -3.51 6.16 -10.32
CA THR A 185 -4.69 5.36 -10.64
C THR A 185 -5.71 5.46 -9.52
N LYS A 186 -6.99 5.39 -9.88
CA LYS A 186 -8.07 5.43 -8.89
C LYS A 186 -8.28 4.05 -8.27
N ASN A 187 -8.27 3.99 -6.94
CA ASN A 187 -8.72 2.83 -6.18
C ASN A 187 -9.80 3.24 -5.17
N PHE A 188 -10.34 2.30 -4.40
CA PHE A 188 -11.30 2.56 -3.34
C PHE A 188 -10.76 2.08 -2.00
N SER A 189 -10.97 2.89 -0.97
CA SER A 189 -10.57 2.54 0.40
C SER A 189 -11.37 1.33 0.91
N TRP A 190 -10.67 0.49 1.68
CA TRP A 190 -11.04 -0.87 2.09
C TRP A 190 -11.32 -1.81 0.90
N SER A 191 -10.32 -2.08 0.08
CA SER A 191 -10.40 -2.95 -1.11
C SER A 191 -9.18 -3.87 -1.29
N ASP A 192 -9.16 -4.67 -2.37
CA ASP A 192 -8.00 -5.47 -2.81
C ASP A 192 -7.26 -6.23 -1.70
N PRO A 193 -7.93 -7.18 -1.02
CA PRO A 193 -7.35 -7.88 0.12
C PRO A 193 -6.11 -8.69 -0.27
N LYS A 194 -5.13 -8.73 0.64
CA LYS A 194 -3.94 -9.58 0.55
C LYS A 194 -3.62 -10.17 1.91
N THR A 195 -3.13 -11.42 1.93
CA THR A 195 -2.66 -12.08 3.14
C THR A 195 -1.17 -11.85 3.32
N TYR A 196 -0.76 -11.58 4.54
CA TYR A 196 0.62 -11.36 4.98
C TYR A 196 0.95 -12.35 6.09
N THR A 197 2.22 -12.77 6.15
CA THR A 197 2.74 -13.66 7.18
C THR A 197 3.70 -12.88 8.08
N LEU A 198 3.29 -12.65 9.32
CA LEU A 198 4.10 -12.04 10.36
C LEU A 198 5.13 -13.06 10.92
N PRO A 199 6.11 -12.62 11.73
CA PRO A 199 6.94 -13.51 12.53
C PRO A 199 6.09 -14.57 13.28
N LYS A 200 6.70 -15.73 13.55
CA LYS A 200 6.02 -16.92 14.12
C LYS A 200 4.92 -17.54 13.24
N GLY A 201 4.87 -17.18 11.95
CA GLY A 201 3.94 -17.78 10.98
C GLY A 201 2.49 -17.31 11.08
N ILE A 202 2.25 -16.19 11.79
CA ILE A 202 0.89 -15.66 11.98
C ILE A 202 0.41 -15.02 10.68
N ASN A 203 -0.71 -15.52 10.14
CA ASN A 203 -1.31 -14.99 8.93
C ASN A 203 -2.39 -13.94 9.24
N ARG A 204 -2.31 -12.79 8.55
CA ARG A 204 -3.28 -11.68 8.66
C ARG A 204 -3.64 -11.16 7.28
N GLN A 205 -4.88 -10.72 7.12
CA GLN A 205 -5.33 -10.11 5.87
C GLN A 205 -5.35 -8.59 6.01
N GLY A 206 -4.69 -7.90 5.09
CA GLY A 206 -4.76 -6.45 4.91
C GLY A 206 -5.62 -6.06 3.71
N TRP A 207 -6.18 -4.86 3.74
CA TRP A 207 -7.01 -4.23 2.72
C TRP A 207 -6.47 -2.85 2.40
N GLN A 208 -6.48 -2.44 1.13
CA GLN A 208 -5.98 -1.12 0.71
C GLN A 208 -6.82 0.00 1.33
N ILE A 209 -6.14 1.03 1.81
CA ILE A 209 -6.72 2.19 2.50
C ILE A 209 -5.78 3.38 2.28
N ALA A 210 -6.30 4.61 2.23
CA ALA A 210 -5.47 5.79 1.99
C ALA A 210 -4.63 6.12 3.24
N VAL A 211 -3.36 6.42 3.01
CA VAL A 211 -2.35 6.84 3.99
C VAL A 211 -1.34 7.78 3.33
N PRO A 212 -0.53 8.53 4.10
CA PRO A 212 0.43 9.49 3.55
C PRO A 212 1.46 8.86 2.60
N ASP A 213 1.90 7.62 2.85
CA ASP A 213 2.88 6.90 2.02
C ASP A 213 2.51 6.92 0.53
N HIS A 214 1.22 6.77 0.20
CA HIS A 214 0.76 6.75 -1.20
C HIS A 214 1.12 8.03 -1.96
N ARG A 215 1.08 9.18 -1.29
CA ARG A 215 1.42 10.48 -1.87
C ARG A 215 2.91 10.79 -1.75
N LEU A 216 3.51 10.47 -0.61
CA LEU A 216 4.84 10.92 -0.24
C LEU A 216 5.96 10.05 -0.84
N PHE A 217 5.78 8.74 -0.89
CA PHE A 217 6.84 7.81 -1.30
C PHE A 217 7.19 7.83 -2.79
N PRO A 218 6.24 8.03 -3.73
CA PRO A 218 6.58 8.11 -5.15
C PRO A 218 7.63 9.17 -5.44
N GLU A 219 7.49 10.35 -4.83
CA GLU A 219 8.44 11.44 -5.04
C GLU A 219 9.74 11.25 -4.23
N HIS A 220 9.62 10.80 -2.97
CA HIS A 220 10.77 10.62 -2.07
C HIS A 220 11.72 9.51 -2.51
N PHE A 221 11.18 8.35 -2.89
CA PHE A 221 11.97 7.17 -3.28
C PHE A 221 12.10 6.99 -4.80
N LYS A 222 11.42 7.81 -5.62
CA LYS A 222 11.32 7.63 -7.09
C LYS A 222 10.81 6.24 -7.46
N ALA A 223 9.89 5.71 -6.65
CA ALA A 223 9.39 4.35 -6.80
C ALA A 223 8.33 4.23 -7.91
N ASP A 224 8.26 3.09 -8.59
CA ASP A 224 7.27 2.91 -9.68
C ASP A 224 5.88 2.58 -9.15
N THR A 225 5.80 1.91 -8.01
CA THR A 225 4.54 1.51 -7.38
C THR A 225 4.62 1.61 -5.86
N VAL A 226 3.59 2.19 -5.24
CA VAL A 226 3.46 2.31 -3.79
C VAL A 226 2.08 1.85 -3.33
N ILE A 227 2.05 0.76 -2.55
CA ILE A 227 0.81 0.17 -2.02
C ILE A 227 0.84 0.17 -0.49
N PHE A 228 -0.30 0.49 0.14
CA PHE A 228 -0.49 0.32 1.58
C PHE A 228 -1.71 -0.54 1.87
N ARG A 229 -1.67 -1.33 2.95
CA ARG A 229 -2.84 -2.04 3.48
C ARG A 229 -2.97 -1.96 5.00
N ALA A 230 -4.21 -1.91 5.48
CA ALA A 230 -4.54 -2.07 6.89
C ALA A 230 -5.36 -3.35 7.12
N GLY A 231 -5.14 -4.02 8.25
CA GLY A 231 -5.83 -5.25 8.62
C GLY A 231 -6.80 -5.09 9.79
N LEU A 232 -7.73 -6.04 9.89
CA LEU A 232 -8.49 -6.34 11.10
C LEU A 232 -8.42 -7.85 11.31
N GLU A 233 -8.02 -8.29 12.50
CA GLU A 233 -7.81 -9.71 12.81
C GLU A 233 -9.08 -10.54 12.58
N LEU A 234 -10.24 -10.04 13.03
CA LEU A 234 -11.50 -10.78 12.97
C LEU A 234 -12.17 -10.73 11.60
N ALA A 235 -12.66 -11.90 11.15
CA ALA A 235 -13.38 -12.04 9.89
C ALA A 235 -14.63 -11.17 9.81
N VAL A 236 -15.43 -11.20 10.87
CA VAL A 236 -16.66 -10.41 10.97
C VAL A 236 -16.38 -8.92 10.83
N MET A 237 -15.29 -8.42 11.40
CA MET A 237 -14.93 -7.00 11.31
C MET A 237 -14.41 -6.63 9.92
N ARG A 238 -13.46 -7.38 9.36
CA ARG A 238 -12.89 -7.06 8.04
C ARG A 238 -13.92 -7.14 6.90
N TYR A 239 -14.78 -8.16 6.91
CA TYR A 239 -15.80 -8.34 5.88
C TYR A 239 -17.03 -7.47 6.15
N GLY A 240 -17.36 -7.20 7.41
CA GLY A 240 -18.38 -6.20 7.77
C GLY A 240 -17.99 -4.80 7.29
N LEU A 241 -16.72 -4.40 7.48
CA LEU A 241 -16.21 -3.14 6.96
C LEU A 241 -16.14 -3.13 5.42
N ALA A 242 -15.86 -4.27 4.77
CA ALA A 242 -15.94 -4.39 3.32
C ALA A 242 -17.38 -4.25 2.79
N ALA A 243 -18.37 -4.81 3.49
CA ALA A 243 -19.78 -4.62 3.16
C ALA A 243 -20.21 -3.16 3.35
N PHE A 244 -19.78 -2.52 4.44
CA PHE A 244 -20.00 -1.10 4.69
C PHE A 244 -19.36 -0.22 3.61
N ALA A 245 -18.11 -0.51 3.22
CA ALA A 245 -17.41 0.19 2.15
C ALA A 245 -18.14 0.03 0.80
N LEU A 246 -18.62 -1.18 0.49
CA LEU A 246 -19.42 -1.43 -0.71
C LEU A 246 -20.73 -0.64 -0.69
N LEU A 247 -21.45 -0.63 0.44
CA LEU A 247 -22.66 0.16 0.61
C LEU A 247 -22.40 1.65 0.37
N ARG A 248 -21.31 2.20 0.92
CA ARG A 248 -20.93 3.61 0.71
C ARG A 248 -20.48 3.94 -0.72
N ARG A 249 -20.01 2.95 -1.49
CA ARG A 249 -19.73 3.11 -2.94
C ARG A 249 -21.02 3.22 -3.74
N LEU A 250 -22.05 2.48 -3.36
CA LEU A 250 -23.36 2.48 -4.04
C LEU A 250 -24.23 3.67 -3.61
N VAL A 251 -24.20 4.01 -2.32
CA VAL A 251 -24.96 5.10 -1.71
C VAL A 251 -24.01 5.93 -0.85
N PRO A 252 -23.44 7.02 -1.38
CA PRO A 252 -22.55 7.88 -0.63
C PRO A 252 -23.28 8.61 0.51
N PHE A 253 -22.82 8.42 1.75
CA PHE A 253 -23.31 9.18 2.91
C PHE A 253 -22.15 9.57 3.85
N PRO A 254 -22.29 10.69 4.60
CA PRO A 254 -21.28 11.14 5.55
C PRO A 254 -21.26 10.27 6.81
N VAL A 255 -20.06 10.03 7.34
CA VAL A 255 -19.88 9.35 8.63
C VAL A 255 -19.93 10.39 9.73
N LYS A 256 -20.98 10.34 10.55
CA LYS A 256 -21.17 11.23 11.71
C LYS A 256 -20.80 10.52 13.01
N LEU A 257 -20.52 11.30 14.06
CA LEU A 257 -20.09 10.79 15.37
C LEU A 257 -21.01 9.71 15.98
N PRO A 258 -22.37 9.77 15.88
CA PRO A 258 -23.22 8.69 16.40
C PRO A 258 -22.94 7.33 15.75
N LEU A 259 -22.69 7.32 14.43
CA LEU A 259 -22.34 6.10 13.70
C LEU A 259 -20.98 5.57 14.15
N VAL A 260 -19.98 6.44 14.33
CA VAL A 260 -18.66 6.07 14.84
C VAL A 260 -18.78 5.43 16.23
N LYS A 261 -19.61 6.00 17.12
CA LYS A 261 -19.87 5.46 18.45
C LYS A 261 -20.53 4.08 18.38
N ALA A 262 -21.51 3.88 17.50
CA ALA A 262 -22.15 2.57 17.31
C ALA A 262 -21.15 1.51 16.83
N PHE A 263 -20.33 1.83 15.82
CA PHE A 263 -19.27 0.94 15.35
C PHE A 263 -18.24 0.64 16.44
N LYS A 264 -17.85 1.65 17.24
CA LYS A 264 -16.94 1.45 18.37
C LYS A 264 -17.54 0.49 19.39
N TRP A 265 -18.81 0.66 19.76
CA TRP A 265 -19.48 -0.24 20.70
C TRP A 265 -19.47 -1.70 20.22
N VAL A 266 -19.75 -1.94 18.93
CA VAL A 266 -19.65 -3.28 18.34
C VAL A 266 -18.20 -3.79 18.37
N ALA A 267 -17.22 -2.96 18.04
CA ALA A 267 -15.81 -3.33 18.06
C ALA A 267 -15.31 -3.66 19.49
N ASP A 268 -15.74 -2.90 20.49
CA ASP A 268 -15.43 -3.14 21.92
C ASP A 268 -16.05 -4.47 22.39
N ALA A 269 -17.31 -4.74 22.00
CA ALA A 269 -17.96 -6.01 22.32
C ALA A 269 -17.24 -7.23 21.69
N LEU A 270 -16.53 -7.02 20.57
CA LEU A 270 -15.75 -8.05 19.90
C LEU A 270 -14.31 -8.16 20.42
N GLU A 271 -13.83 -7.23 21.24
CA GLU A 271 -12.44 -7.19 21.75
C GLU A 271 -11.96 -8.52 22.38
N PRO A 272 -12.77 -9.24 23.19
CA PRO A 272 -12.31 -10.49 23.80
C PRO A 272 -11.95 -11.58 22.78
N PHE A 273 -12.48 -11.49 21.56
CA PHE A 273 -12.26 -12.46 20.50
C PHE A 273 -11.03 -12.04 19.67
N GLY A 274 -9.90 -12.71 19.86
CA GLY A 274 -8.67 -12.44 19.12
C GLY A 274 -7.46 -12.28 20.04
N THR A 275 -6.40 -11.69 19.50
CA THR A 275 -5.07 -11.63 20.14
C THR A 275 -4.65 -10.20 20.44
N GLY A 276 -3.65 -10.06 21.30
CA GLY A 276 -2.91 -8.79 21.48
C GLY A 276 -1.85 -8.58 20.40
N ASP A 277 -1.68 -9.53 19.49
CA ASP A 277 -0.55 -9.60 18.59
C ASP A 277 -0.83 -8.80 17.32
N GLY A 278 -0.12 -7.69 17.17
CA GLY A 278 -0.13 -6.86 15.99
C GLY A 278 1.17 -6.99 15.21
N GLY A 279 1.17 -6.52 13.97
CA GLY A 279 2.40 -6.49 13.20
C GLY A 279 2.41 -5.46 12.09
N MET A 280 3.59 -5.25 11.54
CA MET A 280 3.83 -4.40 10.39
C MET A 280 4.72 -5.14 9.40
N VAL A 281 4.45 -4.99 8.11
CA VAL A 281 5.27 -5.55 7.03
C VAL A 281 5.63 -4.41 6.10
N VAL A 282 6.90 -4.28 5.75
CA VAL A 282 7.38 -3.41 4.68
C VAL A 282 8.13 -4.29 3.69
N LYS A 283 7.74 -4.19 2.43
CA LYS A 283 8.31 -4.94 1.31
C LYS A 283 8.81 -3.97 0.26
N VAL A 284 10.00 -4.23 -0.24
CA VAL A 284 10.63 -3.50 -1.33
C VAL A 284 11.08 -4.50 -2.40
N ILE A 285 10.83 -4.20 -3.67
CA ILE A 285 11.45 -4.92 -4.78
C ILE A 285 12.43 -4.00 -5.48
N THR A 286 13.66 -4.46 -5.63
CA THR A 286 14.78 -3.76 -6.30
C THR A 286 15.59 -4.79 -7.06
N LYS A 287 15.88 -4.56 -8.35
CA LYS A 287 16.81 -5.38 -9.14
C LYS A 287 16.48 -6.88 -9.12
N GLY A 288 15.18 -7.20 -9.15
CA GLY A 288 14.71 -8.59 -9.12
C GLY A 288 14.87 -9.32 -7.78
N GLU A 289 15.11 -8.61 -6.68
CA GLU A 289 15.04 -9.15 -5.33
C GLU A 289 13.87 -8.54 -4.57
N GLU A 290 13.09 -9.39 -3.89
CA GLU A 290 12.12 -8.98 -2.90
C GLU A 290 12.77 -8.98 -1.51
N ARG A 291 12.87 -7.81 -0.90
CA ARG A 291 13.37 -7.62 0.46
C ARG A 291 12.21 -7.20 1.36
N SER A 292 12.07 -7.84 2.52
CA SER A 292 11.00 -7.49 3.44
C SER A 292 11.50 -7.39 4.88
N TRP A 293 10.98 -6.40 5.60
CA TRP A 293 11.10 -6.25 7.04
C TRP A 293 9.74 -6.50 7.67
N ARG A 294 9.69 -7.38 8.68
CA ARG A 294 8.46 -7.82 9.34
C ARG A 294 8.60 -7.66 10.83
N LEU A 295 7.69 -6.91 11.43
CA LEU A 295 7.58 -6.66 12.86
C LEU A 295 6.37 -7.41 13.42
N LEU A 296 6.57 -8.11 14.53
CA LEU A 296 5.54 -8.62 15.41
C LEU A 296 5.64 -7.89 16.75
N ALA A 297 4.54 -7.34 17.24
CA ALA A 297 4.41 -6.77 18.58
C ALA A 297 3.36 -7.60 19.34
N GLU A 298 3.78 -8.23 20.42
CA GLU A 298 3.02 -9.23 21.16
C GLU A 298 2.37 -8.64 22.42
N GLU A 299 1.45 -9.39 23.01
CA GLU A 299 0.89 -9.09 24.34
C GLU A 299 0.29 -7.68 24.50
N GLY A 300 -0.17 -7.09 23.39
CA GLY A 300 -0.80 -5.77 23.40
C GLY A 300 0.18 -4.59 23.30
N ASP A 301 1.46 -4.83 22.99
CA ASP A 301 2.45 -3.76 22.77
C ASP A 301 2.33 -3.10 21.38
N GLY A 302 1.54 -3.69 20.47
CA GLY A 302 1.28 -3.14 19.14
C GLY A 302 0.92 -1.64 19.08
N PRO A 303 0.08 -1.08 19.97
CA PRO A 303 -0.25 0.33 19.93
C PRO A 303 0.85 1.27 20.45
N PHE A 304 2.00 0.75 20.94
CA PHE A 304 3.19 1.58 21.17
C PHE A 304 3.96 1.84 19.87
N ILE A 305 3.85 0.96 18.86
CA ILE A 305 4.59 1.06 17.60
C ILE A 305 4.42 2.40 16.88
N PRO A 306 3.21 2.99 16.79
CA PRO A 306 3.04 4.33 16.23
C PRO A 306 3.83 5.44 16.95
N THR A 307 4.29 5.23 18.18
CA THR A 307 5.00 6.28 18.95
C THR A 307 6.52 6.16 18.86
N ILE A 308 7.02 5.08 18.25
CA ILE A 308 8.43 4.70 18.26
C ILE A 308 9.31 5.72 17.52
N SER A 309 8.83 6.27 16.40
CA SER A 309 9.60 7.24 15.60
C SER A 309 9.88 8.52 16.39
N ILE A 310 8.93 8.99 17.22
CA ILE A 310 9.15 10.12 18.13
C ILE A 310 10.17 9.75 19.21
N ARG A 311 10.00 8.60 19.87
CA ARG A 311 10.95 8.14 20.90
C ARG A 311 12.38 8.02 20.33
N ALA A 312 12.52 7.42 19.15
CA ALA A 312 13.80 7.28 18.45
C ALA A 312 14.44 8.64 18.18
N LEU A 313 13.65 9.59 17.66
CA LEU A 313 14.13 10.93 17.37
C LEU A 313 14.55 11.68 18.64
N LEU A 314 13.79 11.58 19.73
CA LEU A 314 14.07 12.27 21.00
C LEU A 314 15.22 11.65 21.81
N ARG A 315 15.72 10.47 21.42
CA ARG A 315 16.98 9.92 21.95
C ARG A 315 18.23 10.59 21.37
N ARG A 316 18.10 11.40 20.32
CA ARG A 316 19.22 12.18 19.75
C ARG A 316 19.52 13.41 20.60
N ALA A 317 20.79 13.82 20.58
CA ALA A 317 21.22 15.08 21.20
C ALA A 317 20.75 16.32 20.41
N HIS A 318 20.56 16.18 19.09
CA HIS A 318 20.16 17.27 18.19
C HIS A 318 19.05 16.80 17.25
N LEU A 319 18.07 17.68 17.04
CA LEU A 319 16.95 17.47 16.13
C LEU A 319 17.21 18.16 14.78
N PRO A 320 16.68 17.63 13.66
CA PRO A 320 16.83 18.27 12.35
C PRO A 320 16.09 19.62 12.33
N MET A 321 16.66 20.62 11.66
CA MET A 321 16.01 21.93 11.52
C MET A 321 15.14 21.99 10.26
N GLY A 322 14.05 22.77 10.35
CA GLY A 322 13.10 22.98 9.26
C GLY A 322 11.80 22.20 9.43
N ALA A 323 10.95 22.28 8.41
CA ALA A 323 9.63 21.66 8.42
C ALA A 323 9.42 20.70 7.25
N GLY A 324 8.79 19.56 7.53
CA GLY A 324 8.43 18.60 6.48
C GLY A 324 7.74 17.33 6.99
N PRO A 325 7.25 16.49 6.08
CA PRO A 325 6.82 15.14 6.42
C PRO A 325 8.00 14.34 6.97
N ALA A 326 7.73 13.46 7.93
CA ALA A 326 8.73 12.65 8.60
C ALA A 326 9.18 11.45 7.74
N LEU A 327 9.81 11.74 6.60
CA LEU A 327 10.33 10.74 5.65
C LEU A 327 11.82 10.49 5.92
N SER A 328 12.17 9.24 6.22
CA SER A 328 13.57 8.82 6.47
C SER A 328 14.29 9.64 7.55
N VAL A 329 13.54 10.29 8.45
CA VAL A 329 14.11 11.12 9.54
C VAL A 329 14.82 10.28 10.58
N VAL A 330 14.28 9.09 10.86
CA VAL A 330 14.90 8.07 11.71
C VAL A 330 15.33 6.89 10.85
N THR A 331 16.43 6.25 11.23
CA THR A 331 16.88 5.00 10.63
C THR A 331 16.06 3.83 11.20
N LEU A 332 16.00 2.72 10.46
CA LEU A 332 15.32 1.51 10.97
C LEU A 332 15.98 1.01 12.26
N ALA A 333 17.31 1.10 12.36
CA ALA A 333 18.06 0.69 13.55
C ALA A 333 17.72 1.55 14.78
N GLU A 334 17.60 2.87 14.62
CA GLU A 334 17.15 3.75 15.71
C GLU A 334 15.72 3.43 16.14
N ALA A 335 14.83 3.14 15.18
CA ALA A 335 13.47 2.74 15.48
C ALA A 335 13.41 1.40 16.23
N GLU A 336 14.15 0.38 15.80
CA GLU A 336 14.25 -0.91 16.50
C GLU A 336 14.85 -0.75 17.90
N ALA A 337 15.89 0.06 18.06
CA ALA A 337 16.45 0.38 19.37
C ALA A 337 15.42 1.09 20.26
N ALA A 338 14.59 1.96 19.69
CA ALA A 338 13.49 2.62 20.39
C ALA A 338 12.30 1.69 20.71
N MET A 339 12.30 0.43 20.26
CA MET A 339 11.35 -0.60 20.72
C MET A 339 11.82 -1.31 22.00
N GLU A 340 13.01 -0.97 22.52
CA GLU A 340 13.54 -1.50 23.78
C GLU A 340 12.47 -1.49 24.88
N GLY A 341 12.36 -2.61 25.59
CA GLY A 341 11.40 -2.80 26.68
C GLY A 341 9.94 -2.97 26.22
N LEU A 342 9.72 -3.29 24.95
CA LEU A 342 8.47 -3.82 24.40
C LEU A 342 8.69 -5.25 23.90
N LYS A 343 7.64 -6.07 23.90
CA LYS A 343 7.63 -7.45 23.36
C LYS A 343 7.51 -7.41 21.85
N THR A 344 8.62 -7.12 21.19
CA THR A 344 8.71 -7.02 19.73
C THR A 344 9.69 -8.03 19.16
N THR A 345 9.40 -8.52 17.96
CA THR A 345 10.31 -9.35 17.15
C THR A 345 10.34 -8.77 15.75
N THR A 346 11.54 -8.52 15.22
CA THR A 346 11.74 -8.13 13.82
C THR A 346 12.45 -9.23 13.05
N GLN A 347 12.13 -9.34 11.76
CA GLN A 347 12.78 -10.26 10.83
C GLN A 347 12.99 -9.54 9.50
N VAL A 348 14.16 -9.75 8.89
CA VAL A 348 14.44 -9.34 7.52
C VAL A 348 14.60 -10.59 6.68
N ASP A 349 13.93 -10.61 5.53
CA ASP A 349 14.01 -11.69 4.55
C ASP A 349 14.34 -11.10 3.18
N VAL A 350 15.18 -11.81 2.43
CA VAL A 350 15.51 -11.51 1.04
C VAL A 350 15.22 -12.74 0.21
N VAL A 351 14.40 -12.58 -0.81
CA VAL A 351 13.97 -13.67 -1.69
C VAL A 351 14.12 -13.19 -3.13
N PRO A 352 14.80 -13.95 -4.01
CA PRO A 352 14.86 -13.60 -5.43
C PRO A 352 13.45 -13.62 -6.03
N CYS A 353 13.11 -12.60 -6.81
CA CYS A 353 11.90 -12.60 -7.60
C CYS A 353 12.00 -13.71 -8.66
N ARG A 354 10.86 -14.38 -8.90
CA ARG A 354 10.75 -15.46 -9.86
C ARG A 354 9.68 -15.11 -10.90
N PRO A 355 10.07 -14.51 -12.03
CA PRO A 355 9.13 -14.20 -13.10
C PRO A 355 8.44 -15.48 -13.60
N ALA A 356 7.12 -15.45 -13.70
CA ALA A 356 6.33 -16.67 -13.91
C ALA A 356 6.63 -17.36 -15.24
N PHE A 357 6.98 -16.59 -16.28
CA PHE A 357 7.32 -17.10 -17.59
C PHE A 357 8.68 -17.78 -17.62
N GLN A 358 9.68 -17.19 -16.96
CA GLN A 358 11.00 -17.78 -16.82
C GLN A 358 10.93 -19.10 -16.03
N ASP A 359 10.21 -19.11 -14.91
CA ASP A 359 9.99 -20.33 -14.12
C ASP A 359 9.22 -21.41 -14.91
N CYS A 360 8.33 -21.03 -15.83
CA CYS A 360 7.54 -21.96 -16.65
C CYS A 360 8.33 -22.55 -17.83
N LEU A 361 9.16 -21.75 -18.49
CA LEU A 361 9.92 -22.15 -19.68
C LEU A 361 11.27 -22.79 -19.33
N GLY A 362 11.82 -22.49 -18.15
CA GLY A 362 13.14 -22.98 -17.76
C GLY A 362 14.21 -22.49 -18.73
N ALA A 363 15.13 -23.38 -19.12
CA ALA A 363 16.25 -23.06 -20.00
C ALA A 363 15.84 -22.52 -21.39
N GLU A 364 14.65 -22.89 -21.88
CA GLU A 364 14.15 -22.37 -23.17
C GLU A 364 13.90 -20.85 -23.13
N PHE A 365 13.72 -20.27 -21.94
CA PHE A 365 13.58 -18.83 -21.78
C PHE A 365 14.82 -18.07 -22.29
N ASP A 366 16.01 -18.63 -22.08
CA ASP A 366 17.28 -18.00 -22.46
C ASP A 366 17.51 -17.98 -23.98
N HIS A 367 16.74 -18.79 -24.73
CA HIS A 367 16.72 -18.78 -26.19
C HIS A 367 15.87 -17.65 -26.79
N LEU A 368 15.08 -16.94 -25.97
CA LEU A 368 14.29 -15.81 -26.44
C LEU A 368 15.15 -14.57 -26.66
N PRO A 369 14.82 -13.71 -27.64
CA PRO A 369 15.50 -12.43 -27.81
C PRO A 369 15.35 -11.50 -26.59
N PRO A 370 16.30 -10.57 -26.35
CA PRO A 370 16.29 -9.69 -25.18
C PRO A 370 15.00 -8.90 -24.98
N ALA A 371 14.35 -8.40 -26.04
CA ALA A 371 13.10 -7.67 -25.91
C ALA A 371 11.96 -8.54 -25.37
N VAL A 372 11.90 -9.81 -25.78
CA VAL A 372 10.91 -10.78 -25.30
C VAL A 372 11.21 -11.22 -23.87
N GLN A 373 12.48 -11.44 -23.53
CA GLN A 373 12.87 -11.73 -22.15
C GLN A 373 12.46 -10.59 -21.20
N ARG A 374 12.80 -9.33 -21.54
CA ARG A 374 12.42 -8.16 -20.73
C ARG A 374 10.91 -8.03 -20.55
N ALA A 375 10.13 -8.32 -21.60
CA ALA A 375 8.67 -8.30 -21.52
C ALA A 375 8.12 -9.31 -20.49
N HIS A 376 8.84 -10.38 -20.18
CA HIS A 376 8.38 -11.49 -19.34
C HIS A 376 9.17 -11.66 -18.04
N GLN A 377 10.14 -10.79 -17.78
CA GLN A 377 10.81 -10.64 -16.49
C GLN A 377 10.04 -9.69 -15.57
N THR A 378 8.73 -9.94 -15.39
CA THR A 378 7.90 -9.13 -14.50
C THR A 378 8.17 -9.52 -13.05
N THR A 379 8.88 -8.66 -12.32
CA THR A 379 9.21 -8.84 -10.89
C THR A 379 8.13 -8.24 -9.99
N SER A 380 7.51 -7.14 -10.45
CA SER A 380 6.56 -6.36 -9.66
C SER A 380 5.33 -5.91 -10.48
N VAL A 381 5.22 -4.63 -10.85
CA VAL A 381 4.17 -4.08 -11.71
C VAL A 381 4.82 -3.33 -12.86
N HIS A 382 4.85 -3.93 -14.05
CA HIS A 382 5.46 -3.33 -15.23
C HIS A 382 4.38 -2.81 -16.17
N ARG A 383 4.59 -1.62 -16.73
CA ARG A 383 3.70 -1.03 -17.73
C ARG A 383 4.44 -0.92 -19.06
N TRP A 384 3.76 -1.36 -20.10
CA TRP A 384 4.23 -1.37 -21.47
C TRP A 384 3.24 -0.60 -22.34
N SER A 385 3.73 0.16 -23.31
CA SER A 385 2.89 0.91 -24.25
C SER A 385 3.40 0.79 -25.68
N GLY A 386 2.50 0.92 -26.65
CA GLY A 386 2.86 0.92 -28.06
C GLY A 386 1.62 1.02 -28.94
N HIS A 387 1.69 0.41 -30.13
CA HIS A 387 0.61 0.45 -31.10
C HIS A 387 0.14 -0.95 -31.48
N ALA A 388 -1.17 -1.09 -31.69
CA ALA A 388 -1.78 -2.31 -32.17
C ALA A 388 -2.69 -2.05 -33.37
N SER A 389 -2.74 -3.01 -34.29
CA SER A 389 -3.80 -3.18 -35.27
C SER A 389 -4.71 -4.34 -34.84
N ILE A 390 -6.00 -4.21 -35.11
CA ILE A 390 -7.02 -5.19 -34.72
C ILE A 390 -7.88 -5.49 -35.94
N THR A 391 -7.89 -6.75 -36.37
CA THR A 391 -8.77 -7.22 -37.44
C THR A 391 -9.82 -8.17 -36.87
N ARG A 392 -11.05 -8.12 -37.42
CA ARG A 392 -12.18 -8.96 -37.03
C ARG A 392 -12.64 -9.81 -38.20
N GLY A 393 -13.13 -11.02 -37.93
CA GLY A 393 -13.77 -11.82 -38.96
C GLY A 393 -15.16 -11.32 -39.32
N ALA A 394 -15.61 -11.60 -40.54
CA ALA A 394 -16.90 -11.15 -41.07
C ALA A 394 -18.09 -12.08 -40.73
N GLY A 395 -17.87 -13.22 -40.08
CA GLY A 395 -18.90 -14.24 -39.85
C GLY A 395 -19.79 -13.99 -38.62
N LEU A 396 -21.06 -14.40 -38.67
CA LEU A 396 -22.01 -14.32 -37.54
C LEU A 396 -21.51 -15.06 -36.30
N TRP A 397 -20.95 -16.26 -36.48
CA TRP A 397 -20.42 -17.08 -35.39
C TRP A 397 -19.19 -16.46 -34.71
N PRO A 398 -18.14 -16.04 -35.46
CA PRO A 398 -17.06 -15.21 -34.92
C PRO A 398 -17.55 -13.95 -34.19
N ASN A 399 -18.53 -13.24 -34.74
CA ASN A 399 -19.11 -12.03 -34.15
C ASN A 399 -19.90 -12.29 -32.86
N LEU A 400 -20.50 -13.47 -32.70
CA LEU A 400 -21.13 -13.87 -31.45
C LEU A 400 -20.06 -14.15 -30.38
N ILE A 401 -19.04 -14.95 -30.70
CA ILE A 401 -17.94 -15.27 -29.79
C ILE A 401 -17.21 -13.99 -29.36
N ALA A 402 -16.91 -13.14 -30.33
CA ALA A 402 -16.41 -11.79 -30.17
C ALA A 402 -17.14 -10.98 -29.10
N LYS A 403 -18.47 -10.99 -29.10
CA LYS A 403 -19.31 -10.30 -28.12
C LYS A 403 -19.25 -10.97 -26.74
N VAL A 404 -19.23 -12.31 -26.69
CA VAL A 404 -19.12 -13.07 -25.43
C VAL A 404 -17.81 -12.76 -24.71
N PHE A 405 -16.69 -12.75 -25.42
CA PHE A 405 -15.38 -12.38 -24.89
C PHE A 405 -15.15 -10.87 -24.83
N ARG A 406 -16.13 -10.09 -25.29
CA ARG A 406 -16.09 -8.62 -25.38
C ARG A 406 -14.88 -8.08 -26.13
N PHE A 407 -14.34 -8.80 -27.13
CA PHE A 407 -13.18 -8.31 -27.88
C PHE A 407 -13.46 -6.94 -28.54
N PRO A 408 -12.43 -6.08 -28.68
CA PRO A 408 -12.57 -4.74 -29.27
C PRO A 408 -13.04 -4.77 -30.74
N ALA A 409 -13.49 -3.62 -31.25
CA ALA A 409 -13.79 -3.46 -32.68
C ALA A 409 -12.50 -3.48 -33.51
N ALA A 410 -12.63 -3.63 -34.83
CA ALA A 410 -11.48 -3.55 -35.74
C ALA A 410 -10.93 -2.12 -35.79
N PHE A 411 -9.62 -1.98 -35.78
CA PHE A 411 -8.90 -0.71 -35.89
C PHE A 411 -7.60 -0.91 -36.67
N THR A 412 -7.25 0.01 -37.55
CA THR A 412 -6.01 -0.05 -38.34
C THR A 412 -4.78 0.29 -37.50
N LYS A 413 -4.92 1.25 -36.56
CA LYS A 413 -3.91 1.60 -35.58
C LYS A 413 -4.59 2.17 -34.33
N THR A 414 -4.25 1.65 -33.16
CA THR A 414 -4.72 2.15 -31.86
C THR A 414 -3.59 2.07 -30.84
N GLU A 415 -3.59 2.97 -29.87
CA GLU A 415 -2.70 2.86 -28.72
C GLU A 415 -3.06 1.62 -27.90
N VAL A 416 -2.03 0.84 -27.56
CA VAL A 416 -2.14 -0.30 -26.66
C VAL A 416 -1.28 -0.05 -25.44
N GLU A 417 -1.83 -0.40 -24.28
CA GLU A 417 -1.08 -0.42 -23.04
C GLU A 417 -1.31 -1.76 -22.34
N VAL A 418 -0.24 -2.35 -21.82
CA VAL A 418 -0.28 -3.60 -21.07
C VAL A 418 0.37 -3.38 -19.73
N THR A 419 -0.41 -3.50 -18.65
CA THR A 419 0.11 -3.55 -17.28
C THR A 419 0.18 -5.00 -16.84
N LYS A 420 1.39 -5.49 -16.57
CA LYS A 420 1.67 -6.82 -16.01
C LYS A 420 1.92 -6.68 -14.52
N THR A 421 1.29 -7.51 -13.70
CA THR A 421 1.49 -7.54 -12.24
C THR A 421 1.86 -8.93 -11.80
N ALA A 422 3.07 -9.09 -11.28
CA ALA A 422 3.55 -10.33 -10.69
C ALA A 422 2.65 -10.75 -9.52
N THR A 423 2.39 -12.04 -9.43
CA THR A 423 1.67 -12.70 -8.33
C THR A 423 2.43 -13.97 -7.95
N ASN A 424 2.04 -14.62 -6.85
CA ASN A 424 2.68 -15.87 -6.46
C ASN A 424 2.43 -16.97 -7.52
N GLY A 425 3.47 -17.30 -8.30
CA GLY A 425 3.44 -18.30 -9.37
C GLY A 425 2.62 -17.90 -10.60
N GLY A 426 2.48 -16.60 -10.91
CA GLY A 426 1.69 -16.15 -12.05
C GLY A 426 1.69 -14.64 -12.23
N GLU A 427 0.85 -14.13 -13.14
CA GLU A 427 0.74 -12.70 -13.44
C GLU A 427 -0.72 -12.28 -13.64
N ILE A 428 -1.02 -11.01 -13.41
CA ILE A 428 -2.29 -10.39 -13.81
C ILE A 428 -1.97 -9.42 -14.93
N TRP A 429 -2.60 -9.60 -16.09
CA TRP A 429 -2.42 -8.73 -17.25
C TRP A 429 -3.67 -7.87 -17.45
N GLU A 430 -3.47 -6.57 -17.48
CA GLU A 430 -4.48 -5.57 -17.79
C GLU A 430 -4.09 -4.89 -19.10
N ARG A 431 -4.85 -5.19 -20.16
CA ARG A 431 -4.62 -4.70 -21.52
C ARG A 431 -5.65 -3.63 -21.85
N ARG A 432 -5.21 -2.49 -22.35
CA ARG A 432 -6.06 -1.37 -22.78
C ARG A 432 -5.80 -1.11 -24.25
N PHE A 433 -6.84 -1.20 -25.08
CA PHE A 433 -6.82 -0.89 -26.51
C PHE A 433 -7.78 0.28 -26.74
N GLY A 434 -7.24 1.51 -26.80
CA GLY A 434 -8.07 2.72 -26.74
C GLY A 434 -8.96 2.75 -25.49
N GLN A 435 -10.28 2.68 -25.68
CA GLN A 435 -11.29 2.66 -24.61
C GLN A 435 -11.64 1.25 -24.11
N HIS A 436 -11.10 0.21 -24.75
CA HIS A 436 -11.43 -1.17 -24.42
C HIS A 436 -10.45 -1.75 -23.39
N HIS A 437 -10.98 -2.39 -22.34
CA HIS A 437 -10.18 -2.97 -21.26
C HIS A 437 -10.39 -4.48 -21.16
N LEU A 438 -9.29 -5.24 -21.16
CA LEU A 438 -9.28 -6.68 -20.98
C LEU A 438 -8.36 -7.06 -19.82
N LYS A 439 -8.86 -7.87 -18.90
CA LYS A 439 -8.09 -8.36 -17.75
C LYS A 439 -8.07 -9.87 -17.72
N SER A 440 -6.88 -10.44 -17.57
CA SER A 440 -6.69 -11.87 -17.37
C SER A 440 -5.77 -12.15 -16.20
N ARG A 441 -5.86 -13.39 -15.69
CA ARG A 441 -4.95 -13.90 -14.67
C ARG A 441 -4.26 -15.13 -15.21
N LEU A 442 -2.94 -15.07 -15.26
CA LEU A 442 -2.03 -16.12 -15.63
C LEU A 442 -1.53 -16.84 -14.38
N ARG A 443 -1.40 -18.16 -14.42
CA ARG A 443 -0.81 -18.96 -13.35
C ARG A 443 -0.08 -20.16 -13.91
N GLN A 444 1.14 -20.37 -13.47
CA GLN A 444 1.96 -21.52 -13.83
C GLN A 444 1.31 -22.83 -13.36
N THR A 445 1.45 -23.86 -14.18
CA THR A 445 1.12 -25.25 -13.86
C THR A 445 2.29 -26.15 -14.27
N ARG A 446 2.18 -27.47 -14.01
CA ARG A 446 3.17 -28.44 -14.49
C ARG A 446 3.16 -28.58 -16.03
N ASP A 447 2.03 -28.28 -16.65
CA ASP A 447 1.77 -28.52 -18.08
C ASP A 447 1.83 -27.23 -18.92
N GLY A 448 2.38 -26.14 -18.36
CA GLY A 448 2.45 -24.83 -18.99
C GLY A 448 1.85 -23.72 -18.12
N MET A 449 1.06 -22.84 -18.72
CA MET A 449 0.48 -21.68 -18.03
C MET A 449 -1.02 -21.59 -18.26
N THR A 450 -1.80 -21.43 -17.20
CA THR A 450 -3.24 -21.15 -17.33
C THR A 450 -3.50 -19.67 -17.48
N GLU A 451 -4.38 -19.27 -18.40
CA GLU A 451 -4.88 -17.90 -18.50
C GLU A 451 -6.41 -17.87 -18.30
N LYS A 452 -6.86 -17.09 -17.32
CA LYS A 452 -8.27 -17.00 -16.91
C LYS A 452 -8.89 -15.66 -17.31
N PHE A 453 -10.01 -15.73 -18.02
CA PHE A 453 -10.89 -14.61 -18.37
C PHE A 453 -12.28 -14.85 -17.78
N GLY A 454 -12.63 -14.14 -16.70
CA GLY A 454 -13.91 -14.35 -16.02
C GLY A 454 -14.08 -15.80 -15.54
N ARG A 455 -15.02 -16.55 -16.13
CA ARG A 455 -15.27 -17.97 -15.81
C ARG A 455 -14.51 -18.95 -16.71
N LEU A 456 -13.93 -18.47 -17.82
CA LEU A 456 -13.19 -19.30 -18.76
C LEU A 456 -11.72 -19.35 -18.36
N THR A 457 -11.13 -20.53 -18.42
CA THR A 457 -9.69 -20.75 -18.18
C THR A 457 -9.14 -21.58 -19.33
N PHE A 458 -8.06 -21.10 -19.93
CA PHE A 458 -7.32 -21.78 -20.99
C PHE A 458 -6.00 -22.28 -20.43
N LEU A 459 -5.57 -23.47 -20.83
CA LEU A 459 -4.20 -23.93 -20.61
C LEU A 459 -3.39 -23.63 -21.87
N LEU A 460 -2.28 -22.94 -21.68
CA LEU A 460 -1.34 -22.50 -22.71
C LEU A 460 -0.08 -23.35 -22.58
N GLY A 461 0.22 -24.13 -23.62
CA GLY A 461 1.45 -24.94 -23.67
C GLY A 461 2.58 -24.10 -24.25
N LEU A 462 3.25 -23.31 -23.42
CA LEU A 462 4.27 -22.37 -23.87
C LEU A 462 5.42 -23.10 -24.58
N THR A 463 5.78 -22.66 -25.79
CA THR A 463 6.92 -23.18 -26.55
C THR A 463 7.77 -22.05 -27.12
N VAL A 464 9.09 -22.28 -27.22
CA VAL A 464 10.03 -21.36 -27.87
C VAL A 464 10.46 -21.98 -29.20
N GLU A 465 10.18 -21.29 -30.30
CA GLU A 465 10.48 -21.77 -31.64
C GLU A 465 11.02 -20.61 -32.47
N ASN A 466 12.20 -20.78 -33.09
CA ASN A 466 12.84 -19.77 -33.95
C ASN A 466 12.95 -18.37 -33.31
N GLY A 467 13.27 -18.30 -32.01
CA GLY A 467 13.39 -17.03 -31.28
C GLY A 467 12.06 -16.33 -31.02
N ALA A 468 10.92 -17.02 -31.15
CA ALA A 468 9.61 -16.51 -30.80
C ALA A 468 8.97 -17.36 -29.70
N LEU A 469 8.22 -16.72 -28.82
CA LEU A 469 7.41 -17.37 -27.78
C LEU A 469 6.00 -17.63 -28.32
N HIS A 470 5.56 -18.89 -28.27
CA HIS A 470 4.25 -19.33 -28.74
C HIS A 470 3.34 -19.77 -27.60
N PHE A 471 2.03 -19.52 -27.75
CA PHE A 471 1.02 -19.77 -26.72
C PHE A 471 -0.16 -20.61 -27.27
N PRO A 472 0.06 -21.84 -27.73
CA PRO A 472 -1.03 -22.70 -28.20
C PRO A 472 -1.99 -23.05 -27.05
N VAL A 473 -3.29 -22.96 -27.31
CA VAL A 473 -4.33 -23.40 -26.38
C VAL A 473 -4.42 -24.93 -26.44
N THR A 474 -4.04 -25.60 -25.36
CA THR A 474 -4.03 -27.07 -25.28
C THR A 474 -5.34 -27.62 -24.70
N SER A 475 -5.96 -26.88 -23.79
CA SER A 475 -7.27 -27.19 -23.23
C SER A 475 -7.96 -25.94 -22.69
N ALA A 476 -9.26 -26.05 -22.40
CA ALA A 476 -10.02 -24.98 -21.76
C ALA A 476 -11.11 -25.55 -20.86
N ARG A 477 -11.59 -24.73 -19.92
CA ARG A 477 -12.70 -25.05 -19.03
C ARG A 477 -13.58 -23.84 -18.76
N LEU A 478 -14.86 -24.09 -18.49
CA LEU A 478 -15.81 -23.13 -17.97
C LEU A 478 -16.08 -23.45 -16.50
N GLY A 479 -15.51 -22.66 -15.59
CA GLY A 479 -15.52 -22.96 -14.15
C GLY A 479 -14.77 -24.26 -13.86
N ILE A 480 -15.51 -25.30 -13.46
CA ILE A 480 -14.97 -26.65 -13.20
C ILE A 480 -15.15 -27.62 -14.38
N ILE A 481 -15.92 -27.23 -15.40
CA ILE A 481 -16.32 -28.12 -16.50
C ILE A 481 -15.29 -28.01 -17.64
N PRO A 482 -14.58 -29.08 -18.01
CA PRO A 482 -13.67 -29.06 -19.16
C PRO A 482 -14.46 -28.91 -20.46
N LEU A 483 -13.94 -28.09 -21.38
CA LEU A 483 -14.53 -27.94 -22.71
C LEU A 483 -14.04 -29.08 -23.64
N PRO A 484 -14.94 -29.70 -24.41
CA PRO A 484 -14.57 -30.64 -25.46
C PRO A 484 -13.59 -30.02 -26.46
N LYS A 485 -12.66 -30.83 -27.01
CA LYS A 485 -11.63 -30.35 -27.94
C LYS A 485 -12.18 -29.59 -29.15
N TRP A 486 -13.33 -30.01 -29.68
CA TRP A 486 -13.98 -29.37 -30.82
C TRP A 486 -14.59 -27.99 -30.52
N LEU A 487 -14.71 -27.60 -29.24
CA LEU A 487 -15.12 -26.26 -28.80
C LEU A 487 -13.93 -25.34 -28.47
N LEU A 488 -12.70 -25.84 -28.57
CA LEU A 488 -11.52 -25.03 -28.28
C LEU A 488 -11.29 -24.03 -29.41
N PRO A 489 -11.08 -22.73 -29.09
CA PRO A 489 -10.62 -21.79 -30.10
C PRO A 489 -9.20 -22.17 -30.52
N LEU A 490 -8.92 -22.10 -31.82
CA LEU A 490 -7.55 -22.23 -32.31
C LEU A 490 -6.86 -20.89 -32.08
N SER A 491 -5.80 -20.89 -31.27
CA SER A 491 -4.98 -19.71 -31.01
C SER A 491 -3.63 -19.86 -31.72
N LYS A 492 -3.34 -18.94 -32.63
CA LYS A 492 -2.01 -18.73 -33.22
C LYS A 492 -1.46 -17.45 -32.61
N ALA A 493 -0.83 -17.57 -31.46
CA ALA A 493 -0.22 -16.48 -30.73
C ALA A 493 1.29 -16.65 -30.72
N ARG A 494 2.00 -15.61 -31.14
CA ARG A 494 3.46 -15.50 -31.06
C ARG A 494 3.90 -14.13 -30.58
N GLU A 495 5.01 -14.11 -29.87
CA GLU A 495 5.69 -12.89 -29.43
C GLU A 495 7.18 -13.01 -29.82
N PHE A 496 7.74 -11.96 -30.40
CA PHE A 496 9.06 -12.00 -31.03
C PHE A 496 9.72 -10.61 -30.99
N GLU A 497 11.00 -10.55 -31.35
CA GLU A 497 11.71 -9.28 -31.51
C GLU A 497 11.83 -8.92 -33.00
N LEU A 498 11.54 -7.66 -33.32
CA LEU A 498 11.78 -7.07 -34.63
C LEU A 498 12.39 -5.69 -34.40
N ASP A 499 13.51 -5.40 -35.06
CA ASP A 499 14.24 -4.13 -34.93
C ASP A 499 14.56 -3.75 -33.47
N GLY A 500 14.85 -4.74 -32.62
CA GLY A 500 15.14 -4.55 -31.18
C GLY A 500 13.92 -4.27 -30.29
N GLN A 501 12.72 -4.24 -30.86
CA GLN A 501 11.47 -3.99 -30.15
C GLN A 501 10.68 -5.28 -29.92
N PHE A 502 9.88 -5.32 -28.84
CA PHE A 502 8.97 -6.42 -28.59
C PHE A 502 7.74 -6.30 -29.50
N HIS A 503 7.44 -7.37 -30.23
CA HIS A 503 6.27 -7.49 -31.10
C HIS A 503 5.38 -8.66 -30.67
N PHE A 504 4.08 -8.51 -30.89
CA PHE A 504 3.10 -9.57 -30.67
C PHE A 504 2.22 -9.74 -31.91
N ASP A 505 1.81 -10.99 -32.17
CA ASP A 505 0.95 -11.39 -33.27
C ASP A 505 0.05 -12.53 -32.79
N ILE A 506 -1.22 -12.20 -32.54
CA ILE A 506 -2.19 -13.04 -31.83
C ILE A 506 -3.45 -13.17 -32.67
N ALA A 507 -3.59 -14.28 -33.38
CA ALA A 507 -4.78 -14.63 -34.14
C ALA A 507 -5.60 -15.71 -33.43
N VAL A 508 -6.88 -15.43 -33.17
CA VAL A 508 -7.82 -16.37 -32.54
C VAL A 508 -8.90 -16.72 -33.55
N TYR A 509 -9.12 -18.02 -33.75
CA TYR A 509 -10.11 -18.56 -34.70
C TYR A 509 -11.22 -19.31 -33.97
N ALA A 510 -12.42 -19.25 -34.54
CA ALA A 510 -13.61 -19.87 -33.98
C ALA A 510 -13.53 -21.40 -34.03
N PRO A 511 -14.02 -22.09 -32.98
CA PRO A 511 -14.19 -23.53 -33.04
C PRO A 511 -15.15 -23.91 -34.17
N LEU A 512 -14.96 -25.11 -34.72
CA LEU A 512 -15.72 -25.72 -35.82
C LEU A 512 -15.57 -25.05 -37.19
N THR A 513 -15.65 -23.72 -37.28
CA THR A 513 -15.61 -23.02 -38.57
C THR A 513 -14.21 -22.56 -38.97
N HIS A 514 -13.27 -22.51 -38.02
CA HIS A 514 -11.91 -21.99 -38.18
C HIS A 514 -11.87 -20.56 -38.77
N GLN A 515 -12.99 -19.84 -38.71
CA GLN A 515 -13.06 -18.46 -39.14
C GLN A 515 -12.39 -17.55 -38.11
N LEU A 516 -11.70 -16.52 -38.58
CA LEU A 516 -11.04 -15.55 -37.71
C LEU A 516 -12.07 -14.90 -36.77
N ILE A 517 -11.80 -14.89 -35.46
CA ILE A 517 -12.55 -14.11 -34.48
C ILE A 517 -11.94 -12.74 -34.33
N VAL A 518 -10.63 -12.71 -34.08
CA VAL A 518 -9.86 -11.50 -33.86
C VAL A 518 -8.38 -11.76 -34.12
N HIS A 519 -7.70 -10.77 -34.68
CA HIS A 519 -6.26 -10.77 -34.89
C HIS A 519 -5.69 -9.48 -34.33
N TYR A 520 -4.79 -9.58 -33.36
CA TYR A 520 -4.05 -8.47 -32.79
C TYR A 520 -2.60 -8.52 -33.29
N GLN A 521 -2.09 -7.42 -33.81
CA GLN A 521 -0.69 -7.30 -34.19
C GLN A 521 -0.16 -5.97 -33.69
N GLY A 522 1.08 -5.91 -33.21
CA GLY A 522 1.62 -4.67 -32.70
C GLY A 522 2.99 -4.79 -32.07
N ASN A 523 3.43 -3.69 -31.48
CA ASN A 523 4.65 -3.59 -30.70
C ASN A 523 4.39 -2.96 -29.34
N LEU A 524 5.30 -3.21 -28.40
CA LEU A 524 5.30 -2.61 -27.08
C LEU A 524 6.73 -2.25 -26.66
N GLU A 525 6.84 -1.16 -25.90
CA GLU A 525 8.04 -0.74 -25.20
C GLU A 525 7.72 -0.51 -23.72
N PRO A 526 8.68 -0.69 -22.80
CA PRO A 526 8.48 -0.41 -21.39
C PRO A 526 8.29 1.09 -21.19
N VAL A 527 7.34 1.47 -20.31
CA VAL A 527 7.09 2.89 -20.00
C VAL A 527 8.06 3.44 -18.95
N LEU A 528 8.67 2.55 -18.16
CA LEU A 528 9.63 2.87 -17.12
C LEU A 528 10.86 2.01 -17.36
N GLU A 529 12.04 2.62 -17.26
CA GLU A 529 13.35 1.96 -17.43
C GLU A 529 13.86 1.32 -16.15
#